data_AF-A0A7Y0EQI3-F1
#
_entry.id   AF-A0A7Y0EQI3-F1
#
_cell.length_a   1.000
_cell.length_b   1.000
_cell.length_c   1.000
_cell.angle_alpha   90.00
_cell.angle_beta   90.00
_cell.angle_gamma   90.00
#
_symmetry.space_group_name_H-M   'P 1'
#
loop_
_entity.id
_entity.type
_entity.pdbx_description
1 polymer ?
#
loop_
_entity_poly.entity_id
_entity_poly.type
_entity_poly.pdbx_seq_one_letter_code
_entity_poly.pdbx_strand_id
1 'polypeptide(L)'
;MAADESRRTARKTDPFNYEAMLRKTLTRLQTAVFDPDTPPRDLASLSRRMLEVCRELERLESENGGARAPTATEVEDEPFDPSEI
;
A
#
# COMPACT_ATOMS: atom_id res chain seq x y z
N MET A 1 -5.12 -23.36 25.62
CA MET A 1 -5.68 -22.93 24.32
C MET A 1 -6.52 -21.65 24.46
N ALA A 2 -6.10 -20.66 25.27
CA ALA A 2 -6.87 -19.45 25.58
C ALA A 2 -6.05 -18.14 25.51
N ALA A 3 -4.74 -18.23 25.21
CA ALA A 3 -3.84 -17.08 25.18
C ALA A 3 -3.83 -16.33 23.84
N ASP A 4 -4.33 -16.96 22.77
CA ASP A 4 -4.29 -16.40 21.41
C ASP A 4 -5.43 -15.40 21.14
N GLU A 5 -6.61 -15.63 21.72
CA GLU A 5 -7.76 -14.74 21.55
C GLU A 5 -7.59 -13.41 22.30
N SER A 6 -6.85 -13.38 23.42
CA SER A 6 -6.60 -12.17 24.20
C SER A 6 -5.71 -11.15 23.48
N ARG A 7 -4.82 -11.58 22.57
CA ARG A 7 -4.07 -10.66 21.70
C ARG A 7 -4.96 -10.04 20.62
N ARG A 8 -6.04 -10.72 20.23
CA ARG A 8 -6.95 -10.31 19.15
C ARG A 8 -7.98 -9.28 19.61
N THR A 9 -8.33 -9.26 20.90
CA THR A 9 -9.31 -8.33 21.47
C THR A 9 -8.70 -7.01 21.94
N ALA A 10 -7.41 -6.96 22.28
CA ALA A 10 -6.73 -5.74 22.70
C ALA A 10 -6.45 -4.73 21.56
N ARG A 11 -6.49 -5.17 20.29
CA ARG A 11 -6.29 -4.31 19.10
C ARG A 11 -7.54 -3.51 18.70
N LYS A 12 -8.60 -3.50 19.53
CA LYS A 12 -9.93 -2.96 19.16
C LYS A 12 -10.28 -1.59 19.73
N THR A 13 -9.40 -0.92 20.47
CA THR A 13 -9.76 0.37 21.10
C THR A 13 -8.62 1.37 21.08
N ASP A 14 -8.11 1.69 19.89
CA ASP A 14 -7.41 2.95 19.67
C ASP A 14 -8.24 3.79 18.67
N PRO A 15 -8.82 4.94 19.07
CA PRO A 15 -9.56 5.83 18.17
C PRO A 15 -8.72 6.31 16.97
N PHE A 16 -7.40 6.07 17.00
CA PHE A 16 -6.49 6.25 15.88
C PHE A 16 -5.60 5.01 15.68
N ASN A 17 -6.18 3.81 15.50
CA ASN A 17 -5.41 2.69 14.94
C ASN A 17 -4.68 3.18 13.67
N TYR A 18 -3.37 2.96 13.63
CA TYR A 18 -2.44 3.49 12.64
C TYR A 18 -2.93 3.30 11.19
N GLU A 19 -3.48 2.13 10.86
CA GLU A 19 -4.09 1.85 9.55
C GLU A 19 -5.27 2.80 9.23
N ALA A 20 -6.13 3.10 10.20
CA ALA A 20 -7.23 4.04 10.05
C ALA A 20 -6.74 5.49 9.92
N MET A 21 -5.64 5.85 10.59
CA MET A 21 -4.99 7.15 10.41
C MET A 21 -4.46 7.30 8.97
N LEU A 22 -3.77 6.29 8.46
CA LEU A 22 -3.23 6.27 7.10
C LEU A 22 -4.34 6.37 6.05
N ARG A 23 -5.45 5.63 6.19
CA ARG A 23 -6.61 5.75 5.28
C ARG A 23 -7.20 7.16 5.27
N LYS A 24 -7.35 7.80 6.44
CA LYS A 24 -7.83 9.19 6.52
C LYS A 24 -6.87 10.18 5.86
N THR A 25 -5.56 9.97 6.04
CA THR A 25 -4.53 10.78 5.39
C THR A 25 -4.54 10.60 3.88
N LEU A 26 -4.70 9.37 3.39
CA LEU A 26 -4.81 9.06 1.97
C LEU A 26 -5.99 9.81 1.32
N THR A 27 -7.17 9.79 1.95
CA THR A 27 -8.34 10.53 1.45
C THR A 27 -8.03 12.01 1.28
N ARG A 28 -7.37 12.65 2.27
CA ARG A 28 -7.01 14.07 2.20
C ARG A 28 -5.99 14.35 1.10
N LEU A 29 -4.99 13.47 0.93
CA LEU A 29 -3.99 13.59 -0.13
C LEU A 29 -4.61 13.44 -1.50
N GLN A 30 -5.52 12.48 -1.70
CA GLN A 30 -6.26 12.31 -2.95
C GLN A 30 -7.09 13.56 -3.27
N THR A 31 -7.84 14.09 -2.29
CA THR A 31 -8.58 15.35 -2.47
C THR A 31 -7.63 16.45 -2.93
N ALA A 32 -6.51 16.67 -2.25
CA ALA A 32 -5.57 17.72 -2.62
C ALA A 32 -4.91 17.48 -4.00
N VAL A 33 -4.51 16.25 -4.34
CA VAL A 33 -3.86 15.95 -5.63
C VAL A 33 -4.82 16.15 -6.82
N PHE A 34 -6.10 15.82 -6.65
CA PHE A 34 -7.09 15.89 -7.73
C PHE A 34 -7.93 17.18 -7.73
N ASP A 35 -7.70 18.08 -6.77
CA ASP A 35 -8.31 19.40 -6.74
C ASP A 35 -7.66 20.30 -7.81
N PRO A 36 -8.43 20.82 -8.80
CA PRO A 36 -7.90 21.72 -9.82
C PRO A 36 -7.34 23.04 -9.25
N ASP A 37 -7.74 23.43 -8.05
CA ASP A 37 -7.25 24.64 -7.38
C ASP A 37 -5.93 24.40 -6.61
N THR A 38 -5.43 23.16 -6.56
CA THR A 38 -4.15 22.86 -5.92
C THR A 38 -2.99 23.46 -6.72
N PRO A 39 -2.09 24.25 -6.07
CA PRO A 39 -0.97 24.84 -6.77
C PRO A 39 -0.07 23.78 -7.43
N PRO A 40 0.28 23.92 -8.73
CA PRO A 40 1.10 22.92 -9.44
C PRO A 40 2.44 22.60 -8.77
N ARG A 41 3.03 23.58 -8.07
CA ARG A 41 4.28 23.41 -7.30
C ARG A 41 4.15 22.38 -6.16
N ASP A 42 2.94 22.18 -5.63
CA ASP A 42 2.70 21.31 -4.49
C ASP A 42 2.43 19.85 -4.92
N LEU A 43 1.97 19.64 -6.17
CA LEU A 43 1.61 18.33 -6.72
C LEU A 43 2.72 17.29 -6.59
N ALA A 44 3.97 17.67 -6.86
CA ALA A 44 5.10 16.73 -6.74
C ALA A 44 5.26 16.20 -5.32
N SER A 45 5.10 17.07 -4.31
CA SER A 45 5.21 16.70 -2.90
C SER A 45 3.99 15.89 -2.41
N LEU A 46 2.79 16.27 -2.85
CA LEU A 46 1.54 15.60 -2.48
C LEU A 46 1.47 14.20 -3.07
N SER A 47 1.82 14.03 -4.34
CA SER A 47 1.86 12.73 -5.03
C SER A 47 2.90 11.79 -4.41
N ARG A 48 4.08 12.29 -4.02
CA ARG A 48 5.08 11.47 -3.30
C ARG A 48 4.53 10.96 -1.96
N ARG A 49 3.97 11.87 -1.15
CA ARG A 49 3.34 11.50 0.14
C ARG A 49 2.19 10.51 -0.05
N MET A 50 1.41 10.66 -1.11
CA MET A 50 0.32 9.72 -1.44
C MET A 50 0.85 8.32 -1.71
N LEU A 51 1.91 8.19 -2.53
CA LEU A 51 2.54 6.90 -2.83
C LEU A 51 3.21 6.26 -1.60
N GLU A 52 3.78 7.06 -0.71
CA GLU A 52 4.33 6.57 0.57
C GLU A 52 3.23 5.97 1.47
N VAL A 53 2.09 6.65 1.59
CA VAL A 53 0.94 6.16 2.36
C VAL A 53 0.35 4.89 1.74
N CYS A 54 0.24 4.80 0.41
CA CYS A 54 -0.22 3.58 -0.27
C CYS A 54 0.68 2.37 0.05
N ARG A 55 2.00 2.54 -0.09
CA ARG A 55 2.96 1.46 0.22
C ARG A 55 2.88 1.00 1.67
N GLU A 56 2.68 1.94 2.59
CA GLU A 56 2.54 1.61 4.00
C GLU A 56 1.24 0.84 4.30
N LEU A 57 0.13 1.20 3.64
CA LEU A 57 -1.11 0.43 3.72
C LEU A 57 -0.95 -0.98 3.14
N GLU A 58 -0.30 -1.12 1.99
CA GLU A 58 0.02 -2.44 1.38
C GLU A 58 0.88 -3.31 2.32
N ARG A 59 1.85 -2.71 3.01
CA ARG A 59 2.67 -3.39 4.02
C ARG A 59 1.80 -3.90 5.18
N LEU A 60 0.94 -3.04 5.74
CA LEU A 60 0.04 -3.42 6.84
C LEU A 60 -0.96 -4.52 6.44
N GLU A 61 -1.46 -4.47 5.22
CA GLU A 61 -2.36 -5.48 4.66
C GLU A 61 -1.65 -6.83 4.51
N SER A 62 -0.41 -6.83 4.00
CA SER A 62 0.43 -8.02 3.89
C SER A 62 0.75 -8.64 5.25
N GLU A 63 1.07 -7.82 6.26
CA GLU A 63 1.36 -8.26 7.64
C GLU A 63 0.14 -8.86 8.35
N ASN A 64 -1.07 -8.40 8.01
CA ASN A 64 -2.31 -8.92 8.55
C ASN A 64 -2.82 -10.18 7.82
N GLY A 65 -2.02 -10.77 6.91
CA GLY A 65 -2.38 -11.96 6.15
C GLY A 65 -3.16 -11.68 4.86
N GLY A 66 -3.14 -10.43 4.40
CA GLY A 66 -3.56 -10.06 3.05
C GLY A 66 -2.74 -10.84 2.02
N ALA A 67 -3.39 -11.21 0.92
CA ALA A 67 -2.85 -12.10 -0.09
C ALA A 67 -1.41 -11.72 -0.45
N ARG A 68 -0.48 -12.64 -0.18
CA ARG A 68 0.90 -12.58 -0.65
C ARG A 68 0.84 -12.31 -2.15
N ALA A 69 1.43 -11.20 -2.60
CA ALA A 69 1.55 -10.90 -4.03
C ALA A 69 1.98 -12.18 -4.77
N PRO A 70 1.41 -12.47 -5.96
CA PRO A 70 1.84 -13.64 -6.71
C PRO A 70 3.35 -13.56 -6.86
N THR A 71 4.05 -14.55 -6.31
CA THR A 71 5.49 -14.72 -6.49
C THR A 71 5.76 -14.58 -7.98
N ALA A 72 6.64 -13.67 -8.36
CA ALA A 72 7.06 -13.52 -9.74
C ALA A 72 7.48 -14.90 -10.25
N THR A 73 6.70 -15.48 -11.15
CA THR A 73 7.10 -16.68 -11.88
C THR A 73 8.29 -16.28 -12.72
N GLU A 74 9.45 -16.90 -12.44
CA GLU A 74 10.60 -16.80 -13.32
C GLU A 74 10.16 -17.25 -14.71
N VAL A 75 10.27 -16.34 -15.68
CA VAL A 75 10.08 -16.65 -17.10
C VAL A 75 11.46 -17.04 -17.60
N GLU A 76 11.61 -18.30 -18.00
CA GLU A 76 12.84 -18.75 -18.67
C GLU A 76 12.88 -18.11 -20.07
N ASP A 77 14.03 -17.52 -20.43
CA ASP A 77 14.26 -17.01 -21.77
C ASP A 77 14.31 -18.17 -22.77
N GLU A 78 13.61 -18.03 -23.89
CA GLU A 78 13.72 -18.95 -25.01
C GLU A 78 15.13 -18.87 -25.62
N PRO A 79 15.81 -20.00 -25.89
CA PRO A 79 17.13 -19.98 -26.50
C PRO A 79 17.12 -19.22 -27.83
N PHE A 80 18.14 -18.39 -28.05
CA PHE A 80 18.31 -17.62 -29.28
C PHE A 80 18.29 -18.53 -30.53
N ASP A 81 17.34 -18.28 -31.43
CA ASP A 81 17.25 -18.95 -32.74
C ASP A 81 17.84 -18.05 -33.86
N PRO A 82 19.02 -18.39 -34.40
CA PRO A 82 19.63 -17.62 -35.49
C PRO A 82 18.93 -17.78 -36.85
N SER A 83 17.95 -18.69 -36.97
CA SER A 83 17.18 -18.87 -38.20
C SER A 83 16.04 -17.85 -38.38
N GLU A 84 15.76 -17.05 -37.36
CA GLU A 84 14.74 -15.99 -37.36
C GLU A 84 15.29 -14.60 -37.79
N ILE A 85 16.50 -14.55 -38.39
CA ILE A 85 17.16 -13.33 -38.92
C ILE A 85 17.01 -13.22 -40.43
#